data_AF-A0AAD3U9M2-F1
#
_entry.id   AF-A0AAD3U9M2-F1
#
_cell.length_a   1.000
_cell.length_b   1.000
_cell.length_c   1.000
_cell.angle_alpha   90.00
_cell.angle_beta   90.00
_cell.angle_gamma   90.00
#
_symmetry.space_group_name_H-M   'P 1'
#
loop_
_entity.id
_entity.type
_entity.pdbx_description
1 polymer ?
#
loop_
_entity_poly.entity_id
_entity_poly.type
_entity_poly.pdbx_seq_one_letter_code
_entity_poly.pdbx_strand_id
1 'polypeptide(L)'
;MFRQILMSAALLSAALLSGCASVPMADATADAQAKQFVAPKDAANLYIYRNETFGTAVKMPVLVDGSAVGDTVAHSYILKQVTPGSHIITSKSENDATLTLSTEAGKNYYVWQEVKMGLLMARSKLSQVSEEEGKQGVMESKLVK
;
A
#
# COMPACT_ATOMS: atom_id res chain seq x y z
N MET A 1 45.15 9.73 -45.12
CA MET A 1 43.87 10.47 -45.05
C MET A 1 42.91 9.65 -44.19
N PHE A 2 43.10 9.60 -42.88
CA PHE A 2 42.45 10.46 -41.87
C PHE A 2 40.91 10.47 -41.96
N ARG A 3 40.27 9.87 -40.94
CA ARG A 3 38.90 10.09 -40.45
C ARG A 3 37.72 9.58 -41.30
N GLN A 4 37.28 8.37 -40.99
CA GLN A 4 35.86 7.96 -40.94
C GLN A 4 35.73 6.96 -39.76
N ILE A 5 36.01 7.37 -38.52
CA ILE A 5 34.99 7.66 -37.50
C ILE A 5 33.94 6.54 -37.41
N LEU A 6 34.23 5.57 -36.53
CA LEU A 6 33.32 5.05 -35.49
C LEU A 6 31.80 5.21 -35.75
N MET A 7 31.21 4.29 -36.49
CA MET A 7 29.77 4.05 -36.61
C MET A 7 29.63 2.55 -36.91
N SER A 8 29.02 1.67 -36.11
CA SER A 8 27.91 1.83 -35.19
C SER A 8 27.90 0.65 -34.22
N ALA A 9 28.50 0.81 -33.04
CA ALA A 9 28.27 -0.07 -31.91
C ALA A 9 27.17 0.56 -31.06
N ALA A 10 25.91 0.23 -31.34
CA ALA A 10 24.82 0.44 -30.41
C ALA A 10 23.68 -0.51 -30.76
N LEU A 11 23.75 -1.71 -30.18
CA LEU A 11 22.56 -2.51 -29.89
C LEU A 11 21.60 -1.63 -29.09
N LEU A 12 20.65 -0.97 -29.75
CA LEU A 12 19.48 -0.42 -29.08
C LEU A 12 18.52 -1.57 -28.80
N SER A 13 18.88 -2.41 -27.83
CA SER A 13 17.93 -3.25 -27.13
C SER A 13 17.00 -2.31 -26.34
N ALA A 14 15.93 -1.86 -27.00
CA ALA A 14 14.81 -1.21 -26.34
C ALA A 14 14.11 -2.25 -25.45
N ALA A 15 14.69 -2.51 -24.28
CA ALA A 15 14.01 -3.23 -23.21
C ALA A 15 12.83 -2.35 -22.78
N LEU A 16 11.64 -2.80 -23.17
CA LEU A 16 10.35 -2.35 -22.66
C LEU A 16 10.32 -2.57 -21.15
N LEU A 17 10.85 -1.62 -20.37
CA LEU A 17 10.67 -1.57 -18.92
C LEU A 17 9.29 -1.01 -18.61
N SER A 18 8.23 -1.73 -19.02
CA SER A 18 6.89 -1.56 -18.49
C SER A 18 6.83 -2.21 -17.11
N GLY A 19 7.35 -1.51 -16.10
CA GLY A 19 7.11 -1.88 -14.71
C GLY A 19 5.67 -1.50 -14.37
N CYS A 20 4.70 -2.39 -14.65
CA CYS A 20 3.40 -2.29 -14.00
C CYS A 20 3.66 -2.43 -12.51
N ALA A 21 3.51 -1.34 -11.76
CA ALA A 21 3.52 -1.36 -10.31
C ALA A 21 2.35 -2.23 -9.84
N SER A 22 2.60 -3.53 -9.79
CA SER A 22 1.64 -4.56 -9.47
C SER A 22 2.13 -5.30 -8.24
N VAL A 23 1.17 -5.65 -7.39
CA VAL A 23 1.40 -6.41 -6.18
C VAL A 23 0.60 -7.70 -6.27
N PRO A 24 1.04 -8.79 -5.62
CA PRO A 24 0.24 -10.00 -5.52
C PRO A 24 -1.10 -9.67 -4.88
N MET A 25 -2.19 -9.90 -5.61
CA MET A 25 -3.54 -9.70 -5.11
C MET A 25 -4.06 -11.01 -4.51
N ALA A 26 -4.87 -10.91 -3.46
CA ALA A 26 -5.63 -12.05 -2.97
C ALA A 26 -6.74 -12.42 -3.97
N ASP A 27 -7.25 -13.65 -3.88
CA ASP A 27 -8.40 -14.06 -4.68
C ASP A 27 -9.70 -13.39 -4.19
N ALA A 28 -10.75 -13.48 -5.01
CA ALA A 28 -12.04 -12.84 -4.72
C ALA A 28 -12.72 -13.41 -3.47
N THR A 29 -12.45 -14.67 -3.11
CA THR A 29 -13.04 -15.29 -1.92
C THR A 29 -12.40 -14.73 -0.65
N ALA A 30 -11.08 -14.62 -0.63
CA ALA A 30 -10.34 -13.99 0.47
C ALA A 30 -10.70 -12.51 0.63
N ASP A 31 -10.80 -11.76 -0.48
CA ASP A 31 -11.25 -10.36 -0.46
C ASP A 31 -12.68 -10.22 0.09
N ALA A 32 -13.61 -11.05 -0.37
CA ALA A 32 -14.98 -11.04 0.13
C ALA A 32 -15.08 -11.39 1.62
N GLN A 33 -14.26 -12.34 2.09
CA GLN A 33 -14.21 -12.70 3.50
C GLN A 33 -13.65 -11.56 4.36
N ALA A 34 -12.56 -10.92 3.93
CA ALA A 34 -11.98 -9.76 4.62
C ALA A 34 -12.96 -8.58 4.71
N LYS A 35 -13.81 -8.39 3.70
CA LYS A 35 -14.87 -7.37 3.64
C LYS A 35 -16.14 -7.71 4.42
N GLN A 36 -16.18 -8.83 5.14
CA GLN A 36 -17.22 -9.04 6.15
C GLN A 36 -17.00 -8.20 7.41
N PHE A 37 -15.79 -7.62 7.57
CA PHE A 37 -15.41 -6.77 8.71
C PHE A 37 -15.65 -7.45 10.07
N VAL A 38 -15.54 -8.78 10.12
CA VAL A 38 -15.68 -9.53 11.38
C VAL A 38 -14.36 -9.48 12.13
N ALA A 39 -14.35 -8.72 13.22
CA ALA A 39 -13.18 -8.61 14.09
C ALA A 39 -12.97 -9.90 14.91
N PRO A 40 -11.73 -10.42 15.01
CA PRO A 40 -11.41 -11.54 15.89
C PRO A 40 -11.62 -11.14 17.37
N LYS A 41 -12.01 -12.08 18.23
CA LYS A 41 -12.34 -11.76 19.63
C LYS A 41 -11.14 -11.39 20.49
N ASP A 42 -9.97 -11.88 20.13
CA ASP A 42 -8.70 -11.80 20.86
C ASP A 42 -7.66 -10.90 20.18
N ALA A 43 -8.02 -10.30 19.05
CA ALA A 43 -7.17 -9.41 18.26
C ALA A 43 -7.99 -8.25 17.69
N ALA A 44 -7.32 -7.32 17.02
CA ALA A 44 -7.94 -6.27 16.23
C ALA A 44 -7.63 -6.48 14.75
N ASN A 45 -8.58 -6.15 13.87
CA ASN A 45 -8.27 -6.01 12.45
C ASN A 45 -7.79 -4.58 12.18
N LEU A 46 -6.67 -4.47 11.47
CA LEU A 46 -6.13 -3.23 10.95
C LEU A 46 -6.21 -3.26 9.42
N TYR A 47 -7.09 -2.43 8.88
CA TYR A 47 -7.23 -2.19 7.45
C TYR A 47 -6.40 -0.97 7.06
N ILE A 48 -5.42 -1.16 6.18
CA ILE A 48 -4.60 -0.06 5.65
C ILE A 48 -4.92 0.03 4.17
N TYR A 49 -5.54 1.13 3.73
CA TYR A 49 -6.15 1.20 2.41
C TYR A 49 -5.76 2.46 1.65
N ARG A 50 -5.83 2.34 0.32
CA ARG A 50 -5.66 3.42 -0.63
C ARG A 50 -6.69 3.26 -1.76
N ASN A 51 -7.73 4.08 -1.72
CA ASN A 51 -8.80 4.14 -2.73
C ASN A 51 -8.63 5.27 -3.75
N GLU A 52 -7.40 5.81 -3.88
CA GLU A 52 -7.11 6.92 -4.79
C GLU A 52 -6.53 6.45 -6.12
N THR A 53 -6.93 7.13 -7.21
CA THR A 53 -6.30 7.00 -8.53
C THR A 53 -5.01 7.83 -8.64
N PHE A 54 -4.77 8.79 -7.74
CA PHE A 54 -3.54 9.57 -7.79
C PHE A 54 -2.32 8.68 -7.53
N GLY A 55 -1.31 8.78 -8.39
CA GLY A 55 -0.11 7.95 -8.32
C GLY A 55 -0.33 6.47 -8.69
N THR A 56 -1.21 6.13 -9.63
CA THR A 56 -1.52 4.72 -10.02
C THR A 56 -0.29 3.83 -10.24
N ALA A 57 0.80 4.38 -10.79
CA ALA A 57 2.05 3.66 -11.02
C ALA A 57 2.97 3.57 -9.78
N VAL A 58 2.52 4.02 -8.62
CA VAL A 58 3.28 4.06 -7.36
C VAL A 58 2.86 2.91 -6.47
N LYS A 59 3.86 2.13 -6.06
CA LYS A 59 3.78 1.11 -5.02
C LYS A 59 4.35 1.67 -3.71
N MET A 60 3.64 1.52 -2.60
CA MET A 60 4.07 2.03 -1.29
C MET A 60 4.15 0.89 -0.27
N PRO A 61 5.37 0.50 0.17
CA PRO A 61 5.53 -0.51 1.20
C PRO A 61 4.97 -0.07 2.55
N VAL A 62 4.31 -1.00 3.24
CA VAL A 62 3.70 -0.77 4.54
C VAL A 62 4.32 -1.70 5.58
N LEU A 63 4.64 -1.14 6.75
CA LEU A 63 5.11 -1.85 7.91
C LEU A 63 4.15 -1.64 9.08
N VAL A 64 3.97 -2.67 9.88
CA VAL A 64 3.34 -2.60 11.20
C VAL A 64 4.35 -3.09 12.22
N ASP A 65 4.67 -2.24 13.20
CA ASP A 65 5.70 -2.50 14.23
C ASP A 65 7.05 -2.90 13.64
N GLY A 66 7.45 -2.23 12.55
CA GLY A 66 8.70 -2.49 11.85
C GLY A 66 8.74 -3.77 11.01
N SER A 67 7.64 -4.54 10.96
CA SER A 67 7.51 -5.73 10.10
C SER A 67 6.74 -5.40 8.83
N ALA A 68 7.26 -5.80 7.67
CA ALA A 68 6.56 -5.61 6.40
C ALA A 68 5.24 -6.40 6.36
N VAL A 69 4.15 -5.76 5.96
CA VAL A 69 2.81 -6.36 5.87
C VAL A 69 2.23 -6.37 4.45
N GLY A 70 2.97 -5.83 3.49
CA GLY A 70 2.58 -5.75 2.09
C GLY A 70 2.85 -4.37 1.52
N ASP A 71 2.59 -4.24 0.22
CA ASP A 71 2.71 -2.99 -0.50
C ASP A 71 1.34 -2.59 -1.05
N THR A 72 0.94 -1.34 -0.86
CA THR A 72 -0.28 -0.80 -1.47
C THR A 72 0.02 -0.21 -2.84
N VAL A 73 -0.94 -0.37 -3.75
CA VAL A 73 -1.07 0.33 -5.04
C VAL A 73 -2.42 1.06 -5.09
N ALA A 74 -2.72 1.76 -6.18
CA ALA A 74 -4.04 2.38 -6.34
C ALA A 74 -5.18 1.34 -6.22
N HIS A 75 -6.24 1.72 -5.50
CA HIS A 75 -7.43 0.88 -5.25
C HIS A 75 -7.11 -0.46 -4.58
N SER A 76 -6.24 -0.46 -3.58
CA SER A 76 -5.86 -1.66 -2.83
C SER A 76 -5.86 -1.45 -1.32
N TYR A 77 -5.97 -2.54 -0.57
CA TYR A 77 -5.86 -2.53 0.88
C TYR A 77 -5.15 -3.76 1.42
N ILE A 78 -4.59 -3.63 2.61
CA ILE A 78 -3.98 -4.69 3.41
C ILE A 78 -4.87 -4.90 4.63
N LEU A 79 -5.17 -6.17 4.94
CA LEU A 79 -5.75 -6.57 6.22
C LEU A 79 -4.68 -7.24 7.07
N LYS A 80 -4.37 -6.64 8.23
CA LYS A 80 -3.46 -7.21 9.22
C LYS A 80 -4.19 -7.38 10.55
N GLN A 81 -4.12 -8.57 11.13
CA GLN A 81 -4.50 -8.78 12.53
C GLN A 81 -3.36 -8.37 13.45
N VAL A 82 -3.68 -7.62 14.49
CA VAL A 82 -2.75 -7.15 15.52
C VAL A 82 -3.29 -7.47 16.91
N THR A 83 -2.39 -7.67 17.89
CA THR A 83 -2.78 -7.82 19.29
C THR A 83 -3.39 -6.51 19.80
N PRO A 84 -4.23 -6.50 20.85
CA PRO A 84 -4.67 -5.26 21.48
C PRO A 84 -3.46 -4.48 22.03
N GLY A 85 -3.42 -3.16 21.81
CA GLY A 85 -2.32 -2.32 22.26
C GLY A 85 -1.91 -1.24 21.25
N SER A 86 -0.75 -0.63 21.51
CA SER A 86 -0.18 0.44 20.70
C SER A 86 0.66 -0.14 19.56
N HIS A 87 0.35 0.26 18.32
CA HIS A 87 1.05 -0.14 17.11
C HIS A 87 1.55 1.07 16.33
N ILE A 88 2.68 0.90 15.64
CA ILE A 88 3.22 1.91 14.72
C ILE A 88 3.04 1.41 13.29
N ILE A 89 2.23 2.13 12.51
CA ILE A 89 2.07 1.92 11.08
C ILE A 89 3.04 2.85 10.35
N THR A 90 3.84 2.29 9.44
CA THR A 90 4.78 3.07 8.61
C THR A 90 4.51 2.83 7.14
N SER A 91 4.40 3.90 6.37
CA SER A 91 4.35 3.87 4.91
C SER A 91 5.66 4.40 4.36
N LYS A 92 6.40 3.53 3.66
CA LYS A 92 7.69 3.84 3.04
C LYS A 92 7.46 4.62 1.75
N SER A 93 8.08 5.78 1.63
CA SER A 93 8.00 6.63 0.46
C SER A 93 9.26 7.51 0.40
N GLU A 94 9.28 8.65 -0.32
CA GLU A 94 10.45 9.56 -0.28
C GLU A 94 10.88 9.90 1.15
N ASN A 95 9.89 10.18 1.99
CA ASN A 95 10.02 10.26 3.44
C ASN A 95 9.01 9.28 4.04
N ASP A 96 9.39 8.59 5.10
CA ASP A 96 8.44 7.71 5.78
C ASP A 96 7.31 8.51 6.42
N ALA A 97 6.08 8.03 6.27
CA ALA A 97 4.95 8.49 7.06
C ALA A 97 4.66 7.48 8.16
N THR A 98 4.52 7.95 9.40
CA THR A 98 4.26 7.10 10.56
C THR A 98 2.98 7.52 11.26
N LEU A 99 2.18 6.55 11.72
CA LEU A 99 0.99 6.75 12.54
C LEU A 99 1.01 5.77 13.71
N THR A 100 0.87 6.29 14.93
CA THR A 100 0.65 5.45 16.12
C THR A 100 -0.84 5.26 16.34
N LEU A 101 -1.26 4.01 16.52
CA LEU A 101 -2.65 3.60 16.69
C LEU A 101 -2.79 2.71 17.93
N SER A 102 -3.77 3.00 18.79
CA SER A 102 -4.14 2.12 19.90
C SER A 102 -5.33 1.26 19.50
N THR A 103 -5.22 -0.06 19.71
CA THR A 103 -6.23 -1.03 19.29
C THR A 103 -6.78 -1.84 20.47
N GLU A 104 -8.05 -2.23 20.38
CA GLU A 104 -8.73 -3.11 21.33
C GLU A 104 -9.19 -4.40 20.63
N ALA A 105 -9.27 -5.49 21.40
CA ALA A 105 -9.75 -6.77 20.89
C ALA A 105 -11.19 -6.66 20.39
N GLY A 106 -11.53 -7.39 19.32
CA GLY A 106 -12.89 -7.40 18.78
C GLY A 106 -13.26 -6.12 18.02
N LYS A 107 -12.30 -5.28 17.64
CA LYS A 107 -12.54 -4.06 16.86
C LYS A 107 -11.81 -4.05 15.53
N ASN A 108 -12.36 -3.27 14.59
CA ASN A 108 -11.72 -2.95 13.31
C ASN A 108 -11.21 -1.51 13.35
N TYR A 109 -10.02 -1.29 12.79
CA TYR A 109 -9.42 0.01 12.63
C TYR A 109 -9.03 0.24 11.18
N TYR A 110 -9.09 1.49 10.74
CA TYR A 110 -8.92 1.86 9.35
C TYR A 110 -7.92 3.00 9.27
N VAL A 111 -6.88 2.79 8.47
CA VAL A 111 -5.83 3.76 8.18
C VAL A 111 -5.86 4.05 6.69
N TRP A 112 -6.20 5.29 6.36
CA TRP A 112 -6.13 5.77 5.00
C TRP A 112 -4.69 6.19 4.68
N GLN A 113 -4.16 5.64 3.59
CA GLN A 113 -2.88 6.03 3.02
C GLN A 113 -3.12 6.91 1.80
N GLU A 114 -2.92 8.21 2.01
CA GLU A 114 -3.08 9.24 0.99
C GLU A 114 -1.76 9.46 0.26
N VAL A 115 -1.80 9.51 -1.08
CA VAL A 115 -0.61 9.77 -1.90
C VAL A 115 -0.35 11.27 -2.00
N LYS A 116 0.90 11.68 -1.78
CA LYS A 116 1.35 13.06 -1.88
C LYS A 116 2.46 13.21 -2.90
N MET A 117 2.59 14.41 -3.45
CA MET A 117 3.74 14.75 -4.29
C MET A 117 5.00 14.88 -3.45
N GLY A 118 6.09 14.29 -3.93
CA GLY A 118 7.45 14.54 -3.46
C GLY A 118 8.30 15.20 -4.54
N LEU A 119 9.60 15.37 -4.25
CA LEU A 119 10.54 16.04 -5.16
C LEU A 119 11.13 15.08 -6.19
N LEU A 120 11.41 13.85 -5.77
CA LEU A 120 12.05 12.79 -6.55
C LEU A 120 11.15 11.55 -6.68
N MET A 121 10.41 11.22 -5.63
CA MET A 121 9.44 10.12 -5.61
C MET A 121 8.18 10.51 -4.85
N ALA A 122 7.09 9.76 -5.03
CA ALA A 122 5.86 10.03 -4.31
C ALA A 122 6.08 9.95 -2.79
N ARG A 123 5.31 10.76 -2.05
CA ARG A 123 5.21 10.75 -0.59
C ARG A 123 3.89 10.14 -0.16
N SER A 124 3.75 9.86 1.13
CA SER A 124 2.47 9.42 1.72
C SER A 124 2.09 10.23 2.95
N LYS A 125 0.81 10.22 3.29
CA LYS A 125 0.28 10.59 4.61
C LYS A 125 -0.59 9.44 5.12
N LEU A 126 -0.49 9.14 6.41
CA LEU A 126 -1.34 8.17 7.09
C LEU A 126 -2.32 8.89 8.01
N SER A 127 -3.60 8.51 7.94
CA SER A 127 -4.65 9.04 8.82
C SER A 127 -5.53 7.90 9.33
N GLN A 128 -5.75 7.82 10.64
CA GLN A 128 -6.83 7.00 11.16
C GLN A 128 -8.16 7.65 10.79
N VAL A 129 -9.10 6.87 10.24
CA VAL A 129 -10.43 7.34 9.84
C VAL A 129 -11.52 6.67 10.65
N SER A 130 -12.77 7.15 10.48
CA SER A 130 -13.95 6.52 11.09
C SER A 130 -14.21 5.13 10.51
N GLU A 131 -14.98 4.31 11.22
CA GLU A 131 -15.38 2.98 10.73
C GLU A 131 -16.22 3.07 9.45
N GLU A 132 -17.13 4.04 9.37
CA GLU A 132 -17.98 4.25 8.19
C GLU A 132 -17.13 4.58 6.95
N GLU A 133 -16.26 5.59 7.07
CA GLU A 133 -15.35 6.02 6.00
C GLU A 133 -14.38 4.91 5.61
N GLY A 134 -13.80 4.23 6.60
CA GLY A 134 -12.86 3.14 6.38
C GLY A 134 -13.47 1.95 5.65
N LYS A 135 -14.71 1.56 6.01
CA LYS A 135 -15.42 0.49 5.29
C LYS A 135 -15.69 0.88 3.86
N GLN A 136 -16.15 2.11 3.60
CA GLN A 136 -16.41 2.58 2.24
C GLN A 136 -15.13 2.53 1.39
N GLY A 137 -14.01 3.06 1.90
CA GLY A 137 -12.74 3.04 1.18
C GLY A 137 -12.17 1.63 0.94
N VAL A 138 -12.35 0.70 1.90
CA VAL A 138 -11.98 -0.72 1.72
C VAL A 138 -12.87 -1.39 0.67
N MET A 139 -14.16 -1.08 0.64
CA MET A 139 -15.10 -1.63 -0.36
C MET A 139 -14.77 -1.20 -1.79
N GLU A 140 -14.22 0.01 -1.97
CA GLU A 140 -13.72 0.53 -3.25
C GLU A 140 -12.38 -0.10 -3.69
N SER A 141 -11.72 -0.84 -2.80
CA SER A 141 -10.36 -1.35 -2.98
C SER A 141 -10.31 -2.88 -3.08
N LYS A 142 -9.16 -3.44 -3.45
CA LYS A 142 -8.92 -4.90 -3.52
C LYS A 142 -7.85 -5.37 -2.55
N LEU A 143 -8.04 -6.55 -1.95
CA LEU A 143 -7.11 -7.12 -0.97
C LEU A 143 -5.77 -7.52 -1.60
N VAL A 144 -4.68 -7.07 -0.97
CA VAL A 144 -3.30 -7.51 -1.25
C VAL A 144 -3.02 -8.84 -0.52
N LYS A 145 -2.23 -9.73 -1.15
CA LYS A 145 -1.85 -11.05 -0.63
C LYS A 145 -0.66 -10.99 0.34
#